data_AF-A0A967AML8-F1
#
_entry.id   AF-A0A967AML8-F1
#
_cell.length_a   1.000
_cell.length_b   1.000
_cell.length_c   1.000
_cell.angle_alpha   90.00
_cell.angle_beta   90.00
_cell.angle_gamma   90.00
#
_symmetry.space_group_name_H-M   'P 1'
#
loop_
_entity.id
_entity.type
_entity.pdbx_description
1 polymer ?
#
loop_
_entity_poly.entity_id
_entity_poly.type
_entity_poly.pdbx_seq_one_letter_code
_entity_poly.pdbx_strand_id
1 'polypeptide(L)'
;MRNKIPCSAERLGLLDPQMIQAVADASAFQIAQQYLTENRVRIAEADDAQITSAVIGNAGLYEQTIRLKDGHLLSKCSCTLSEEPMCRHCIGVLLEYHRWSQPKPNADAPQESPPPNQAAPFVSRTTAGNTSSIAEVKLSDVVKFMEWLPSATTAIQAQGQLPDPPQCDSPEVSAWTHAICHLAEGRRTSDQSATRLRAEMRDRETHVRRLTQELQIAIDEVKAAQMTAEELRLKIATYEDRLTKVAELATKIVSCEEQLQLAASDLLQPDSQFEKLAGSVKEIAQILIATAKPRLKDSA
;
A
#
# COMPACT_ATOMS: atom_id res chain seq x y z
N MET A 1 -16.70 10.61 2.16
CA MET A 1 -17.28 10.66 3.53
C MET A 1 -17.23 12.09 4.09
N ARG A 2 -18.25 12.52 4.86
CA ARG A 2 -18.26 13.80 5.59
C ARG A 2 -18.84 13.58 6.98
N ASN A 3 -18.10 13.95 8.02
CA ASN A 3 -18.54 13.80 9.40
C ASN A 3 -18.47 15.14 10.13
N LYS A 4 -19.33 15.28 11.15
CA LYS A 4 -19.45 16.47 11.98
C LYS A 4 -19.58 16.02 13.43
N ILE A 5 -18.61 16.42 14.26
CA ILE A 5 -18.51 16.00 15.66
C ILE A 5 -18.51 17.26 16.52
N PRO A 6 -19.33 17.35 17.58
CA PRO A 6 -19.23 18.43 18.56
C PRO A 6 -17.81 18.48 19.15
N CYS A 7 -17.20 19.65 19.17
CA CYS A 7 -15.82 19.81 19.62
C CYS A 7 -15.66 21.12 20.39
N SER A 8 -15.20 21.01 21.65
CA SER A 8 -14.92 22.16 22.51
C SER A 8 -13.50 22.71 22.34
N ALA A 9 -12.66 22.10 21.51
CA ALA A 9 -11.30 22.58 21.30
C ALA A 9 -11.29 23.85 20.45
N GLU A 10 -10.55 24.86 20.90
CA GLU A 10 -10.38 26.13 20.17
C GLU A 10 -9.43 26.00 18.98
N ARG A 11 -8.47 25.05 19.06
CA ARG A 11 -7.45 24.79 18.03
C ARG A 11 -7.27 23.29 17.84
N LEU A 12 -6.95 22.87 16.62
CA LEU A 12 -6.75 21.45 16.27
C LEU A 12 -5.60 20.81 17.06
N GLY A 13 -4.60 21.60 17.48
CA GLY A 13 -3.44 21.10 18.22
C GLY A 13 -3.75 20.73 19.67
N LEU A 14 -4.89 21.17 20.20
CA LEU A 14 -5.36 20.84 21.55
C LEU A 14 -6.12 19.51 21.61
N LEU A 15 -6.39 18.89 20.46
CA LEU A 15 -6.99 17.56 20.39
C LEU A 15 -5.92 16.52 20.74
N ASP A 16 -5.84 16.18 22.02
CA ASP A 16 -4.89 15.18 22.48
C ASP A 16 -5.28 13.76 22.00
N PRO A 17 -4.32 12.82 21.94
CA PRO A 17 -4.59 11.45 21.52
C PRO A 17 -5.66 10.72 22.34
N GLN A 18 -5.82 11.05 23.63
CA GLN A 18 -6.81 10.42 24.50
C GLN A 18 -8.23 10.90 24.17
N MET A 19 -8.40 12.19 23.91
CA MET A 19 -9.66 12.78 23.43
C MET A 19 -10.07 12.18 22.08
N ILE A 20 -9.10 12.05 21.16
CA ILE A 20 -9.35 11.43 19.85
C ILE A 20 -9.75 9.96 20.02
N GLN A 21 -9.06 9.20 20.89
CA GLN A 21 -9.38 7.81 21.16
C GLN A 21 -10.77 7.63 21.80
N ALA A 22 -11.17 8.54 22.68
CA ALA A 22 -12.45 8.47 23.39
C ALA A 22 -13.67 8.59 22.46
N VAL A 23 -13.52 9.28 21.33
CA VAL A 23 -14.60 9.46 20.34
C VAL A 23 -14.48 8.52 19.14
N ALA A 24 -13.31 7.95 18.88
CA ALA A 24 -13.06 7.08 17.75
C ALA A 24 -13.48 5.62 18.03
N ASP A 25 -13.85 4.89 16.98
CA ASP A 25 -13.94 3.43 17.06
C ASP A 25 -12.56 2.83 17.38
N ALA A 26 -12.53 1.84 18.28
CA ALA A 26 -11.28 1.24 18.77
C ALA A 26 -10.47 0.59 17.64
N SER A 27 -11.13 -0.07 16.69
CA SER A 27 -10.46 -0.71 15.55
C SER A 27 -9.91 0.33 14.58
N ALA A 28 -10.67 1.40 14.32
CA ALA A 28 -10.23 2.50 13.46
C ALA A 28 -9.03 3.24 14.06
N PHE A 29 -9.01 3.45 15.37
CA PHE A 29 -7.91 4.09 16.09
C PHE A 29 -6.62 3.26 16.04
N GLN A 30 -6.71 1.94 16.25
CA GLN A 30 -5.55 1.05 16.16
C GLN A 30 -4.93 1.05 14.75
N ILE A 31 -5.76 1.00 13.71
CA ILE A 31 -5.28 1.04 12.32
C ILE A 31 -4.69 2.41 11.98
N ALA A 32 -5.28 3.49 12.51
CA ALA A 32 -4.71 4.83 12.37
C ALA A 32 -3.30 4.93 12.97
N GLN A 33 -3.06 4.33 14.15
CA GLN A 33 -1.72 4.25 14.74
C GLN A 33 -0.75 3.45 13.88
N GLN A 34 -1.20 2.35 13.25
CA GLN A 34 -0.39 1.61 12.30
C GLN A 34 0.04 2.50 11.12
N TYR A 35 -0.88 3.28 10.55
CA TYR A 35 -0.56 4.21 9.45
C TYR A 35 0.47 5.26 9.85
N LEU A 36 0.45 5.74 11.09
CA LEU A 36 1.48 6.65 11.61
C LEU A 36 2.84 5.97 11.73
N THR A 37 2.87 4.77 12.31
CA THR A 37 4.11 3.99 12.52
C THR A 37 4.78 3.66 11.18
N GLU A 38 3.98 3.40 10.15
CA GLU A 38 4.43 3.14 8.78
C GLU A 38 4.71 4.43 7.97
N ASN A 39 4.61 5.62 8.58
CA ASN A 39 4.80 6.92 7.93
C ASN A 39 3.91 7.15 6.68
N ARG A 40 2.67 6.67 6.73
CA ARG A 40 1.69 6.71 5.62
C ARG A 40 0.82 7.96 5.61
N VAL A 41 0.97 8.84 6.60
CA VAL A 41 0.22 10.10 6.75
C VAL A 41 1.10 11.27 6.33
N ARG A 42 0.57 12.13 5.45
CA ARG A 42 1.25 13.34 4.97
C ARG A 42 0.35 14.56 5.11
N ILE A 43 0.75 15.51 5.93
CA ILE A 43 0.08 16.82 6.04
C ILE A 43 0.60 17.71 4.91
N ALA A 44 -0.31 18.18 4.05
CA ALA A 44 0.04 19.05 2.93
C ALA A 44 0.03 20.51 3.36
N GLU A 45 -1.04 20.92 4.05
CA GLU A 45 -1.22 22.27 4.60
C GLU A 45 -1.93 22.13 5.94
N ALA A 46 -1.50 22.90 6.94
CA ALA A 46 -2.23 22.94 8.19
C ALA A 46 -2.06 24.27 8.92
N ASP A 47 -3.14 24.70 9.53
CA ASP A 47 -3.22 25.80 10.49
C ASP A 47 -4.01 25.33 11.72
N ASP A 48 -4.32 26.26 12.63
CA ASP A 48 -5.01 25.95 13.88
C ASP A 48 -6.48 25.53 13.72
N ALA A 49 -7.10 25.86 12.58
CA ALA A 49 -8.51 25.65 12.30
C ALA A 49 -8.75 24.65 11.15
N GLN A 50 -7.76 24.34 10.33
CA GLN A 50 -7.88 23.48 9.17
C GLN A 50 -6.61 22.67 8.91
N ILE A 51 -6.78 21.40 8.53
CA ILE A 51 -5.73 20.51 8.01
C ILE A 51 -6.17 19.99 6.65
N THR A 52 -5.28 20.05 5.66
CA THR A 52 -5.38 19.37 4.36
C THR A 52 -4.25 18.35 4.27
N SER A 53 -4.58 17.10 3.91
CA SER A 53 -3.62 16.00 4.01
C SER A 53 -3.97 14.84 3.06
N ALA A 54 -2.99 13.96 2.85
CA ALA A 54 -3.15 12.71 2.13
C ALA A 54 -2.66 11.53 2.98
N VAL A 55 -3.39 10.43 2.96
CA VAL A 55 -3.06 9.19 3.67
C VAL A 55 -3.05 8.03 2.70
N ILE A 56 -1.96 7.26 2.71
CA ILE A 56 -1.84 6.04 1.93
C ILE A 56 -2.55 4.94 2.71
N GLY A 57 -3.80 4.63 2.38
CA GLY A 57 -4.53 3.49 2.96
C GLY A 57 -4.25 2.19 2.20
N ASN A 58 -4.87 1.09 2.62
CA ASN A 58 -4.57 -0.24 2.05
C ASN A 58 -5.03 -0.39 0.59
N ALA A 59 -6.05 0.36 0.19
CA ALA A 59 -6.62 0.31 -1.17
C ALA A 59 -6.28 1.56 -2.02
N GLY A 60 -5.39 2.45 -1.55
CA GLY A 60 -4.93 3.59 -2.34
C GLY A 60 -4.64 4.85 -1.52
N LEU A 61 -4.47 5.96 -2.24
CA LEU A 61 -4.25 7.29 -1.65
C LEU A 61 -5.59 7.97 -1.35
N TYR A 62 -5.75 8.46 -0.12
CA TYR A 62 -6.96 9.16 0.32
C TYR A 62 -6.65 10.59 0.73
N GLU A 63 -7.32 11.53 0.08
CA GLU A 63 -7.25 12.95 0.40
C GLU A 63 -8.30 13.30 1.43
N GLN A 64 -7.94 14.22 2.32
CA GLN A 64 -8.83 14.62 3.37
C GLN A 64 -8.56 16.03 3.89
N THR A 65 -9.65 16.62 4.37
CA THR A 65 -9.68 17.95 4.97
C THR A 65 -10.41 17.88 6.30
N ILE A 66 -9.77 18.37 7.35
CA ILE A 66 -10.34 18.46 8.70
C ILE A 66 -10.41 19.93 9.08
N ARG A 67 -11.52 20.39 9.65
CA ARG A 67 -11.74 21.78 10.03
C ARG A 67 -12.45 21.90 11.37
N LEU A 68 -12.00 22.83 12.22
CA LEU A 68 -12.77 23.33 13.35
C LEU A 68 -13.62 24.52 12.88
N LYS A 69 -14.93 24.41 13.01
CA LYS A 69 -15.85 25.49 12.67
C LYS A 69 -17.09 25.43 13.54
N ASP A 70 -17.50 26.57 14.10
CA ASP A 70 -18.73 26.73 14.88
C ASP A 70 -18.86 25.71 16.04
N GLY A 71 -17.76 25.43 16.76
CA GLY A 71 -17.73 24.43 17.85
C GLY A 71 -17.87 22.98 17.38
N HIS A 72 -17.58 22.70 16.11
CA HIS A 72 -17.62 21.36 15.54
C HIS A 72 -16.34 21.03 14.79
N LEU A 73 -15.91 19.77 14.91
CA LEU A 73 -14.89 19.15 14.07
C LEU A 73 -15.55 18.55 12.84
N LEU A 74 -15.27 19.15 11.68
CA LEU A 74 -15.74 18.73 10.37
C LEU A 74 -14.63 17.96 9.66
N SER A 75 -14.87 16.71 9.30
CA SER A 75 -13.90 15.91 8.54
C SER A 75 -14.49 15.47 7.20
N LYS A 76 -13.77 15.72 6.11
CA LYS A 76 -14.09 15.23 4.76
C LYS A 76 -12.95 14.34 4.30
N CYS A 77 -13.25 13.09 3.98
CA CYS A 77 -12.27 12.15 3.43
C CYS A 77 -12.80 11.54 2.12
N SER A 78 -11.90 11.28 1.16
CA SER A 78 -12.24 10.64 -0.11
C SER A 78 -12.55 9.13 0.03
N CYS A 79 -12.34 8.52 1.20
CA CYS A 79 -12.66 7.12 1.43
C CYS A 79 -14.17 6.85 1.47
N THR A 80 -14.52 5.58 1.23
CA THR A 80 -15.89 5.03 1.27
C THR A 80 -16.20 4.24 2.54
N LEU A 81 -15.25 4.19 3.49
CA LEU A 81 -15.43 3.52 4.78
C LEU A 81 -16.60 4.13 5.57
N SER A 82 -17.41 3.29 6.21
CA SER A 82 -18.57 3.68 7.03
C SER A 82 -18.23 3.67 8.53
N GLU A 83 -17.08 4.25 8.89
CA GLU A 83 -16.62 4.37 10.27
C GLU A 83 -17.18 5.63 10.94
N GLU A 84 -17.92 5.47 12.03
CA GLU A 84 -18.44 6.57 12.83
C GLU A 84 -17.62 6.74 14.12
N PRO A 85 -17.44 7.96 14.63
CA PRO A 85 -17.81 9.25 14.03
C PRO A 85 -16.74 9.78 13.06
N MET A 86 -15.60 9.10 12.93
CA MET A 86 -14.48 9.48 12.05
C MET A 86 -13.77 8.23 11.53
N CYS A 87 -13.30 8.27 10.28
CA CYS A 87 -12.55 7.16 9.72
C CYS A 87 -11.10 7.13 10.21
N ARG A 88 -10.48 5.95 10.13
CA ARG A 88 -9.06 5.67 10.42
C ARG A 88 -8.11 6.66 9.76
N HIS A 89 -8.43 7.16 8.57
CA HIS A 89 -7.61 8.15 7.87
C HIS A 89 -7.65 9.52 8.57
N CYS A 90 -8.83 9.96 9.03
CA CYS A 90 -8.99 11.23 9.75
C CYS A 90 -8.38 11.16 11.14
N ILE A 91 -8.53 10.03 11.82
CA ILE A 91 -7.89 9.79 13.12
C ILE A 91 -6.37 9.91 12.98
N GLY A 92 -5.78 9.25 11.97
CA GLY A 92 -4.33 9.29 11.74
C GLY A 92 -3.83 10.71 11.49
N VAL A 93 -4.58 11.52 10.75
CA VAL A 93 -4.20 12.92 10.49
C VAL A 93 -4.24 13.78 11.75
N LEU A 94 -5.26 13.63 12.59
CA LEU A 94 -5.35 14.37 13.85
C LEU A 94 -4.19 14.03 14.78
N LEU A 95 -3.85 12.74 14.88
CA LEU A 95 -2.71 12.28 15.67
C LEU A 95 -1.36 12.79 15.13
N GLU A 96 -1.17 12.77 13.81
CA GLU A 96 0.04 13.30 13.19
C GLU A 96 0.16 14.81 13.39
N TYR A 97 -0.95 15.52 13.25
CA TYR A 97 -0.99 16.97 13.45
C TYR A 97 -0.75 17.34 14.91
N HIS A 98 -1.30 16.60 15.86
CA HIS A 98 -0.98 16.78 17.28
C HIS A 98 0.52 16.62 17.52
N ARG A 99 1.15 15.55 17.00
CA ARG A 99 2.61 15.36 17.10
C ARG A 99 3.41 16.51 16.49
N TRP A 100 2.95 17.05 15.36
CA TRP A 100 3.60 18.14 14.64
C TRP A 100 3.44 19.50 15.32
N SER A 101 2.28 19.75 15.93
CA SER A 101 1.90 21.05 16.52
C SER A 101 2.33 21.24 17.98
N GLN A 102 2.73 20.17 18.68
CA GLN A 102 3.22 20.27 20.06
C GLN A 102 4.57 21.02 20.10
N PRO A 103 4.73 22.03 20.97
CA PRO A 103 6.04 22.63 21.22
C PRO A 103 6.96 21.53 21.78
N LYS A 104 8.03 21.21 21.05
CA LYS A 104 9.01 20.23 21.51
C LYS A 104 9.45 20.63 22.92
N PRO A 105 9.30 19.77 23.93
CA PRO A 105 9.86 20.06 25.24
C PRO A 105 11.37 20.20 25.06
N ASN A 106 11.90 21.35 25.44
CA ASN A 106 13.33 21.60 25.52
C ASN A 106 13.98 20.51 26.38
N ALA A 107 14.65 19.56 25.73
CA ALA A 107 15.84 18.95 26.27
C ALA A 107 17.01 19.80 25.77
N ASP A 108 17.72 20.43 26.70
CA ASP A 108 18.88 21.27 26.44
C ASP A 108 19.93 20.57 25.57
N ALA A 109 20.22 21.13 24.38
CA ALA A 109 21.56 21.44 23.84
C ALA A 109 21.49 21.79 22.31
N PRO A 110 22.38 22.66 21.81
CA PRO A 110 22.05 23.64 20.77
C PRO A 110 22.33 23.15 19.36
N GLN A 111 21.37 23.34 18.44
CA GLN A 111 21.67 23.46 17.02
C GLN A 111 20.56 24.23 16.28
N GLU A 112 20.60 25.57 16.39
CA GLU A 112 19.93 26.45 15.44
C GLU A 112 20.82 26.60 14.20
N SER A 113 20.39 25.98 13.10
CA SER A 113 20.54 26.55 11.77
C SER A 113 19.25 27.35 11.46
N PRO A 114 19.33 28.64 11.09
CA PRO A 114 18.14 29.43 10.78
C PRO A 114 17.68 29.24 9.32
N PRO A 115 16.37 29.21 9.04
CA PRO A 115 15.82 29.53 7.72
C PRO A 115 15.03 30.87 7.81
N PRO A 116 14.41 31.36 6.71
CA PRO A 116 14.86 32.52 5.95
C PRO A 116 14.05 33.79 6.27
N ASN A 117 14.68 34.94 6.02
CA ASN A 117 14.11 36.29 5.87
C ASN A 117 12.57 36.34 5.75
N GLN A 118 11.93 37.00 6.72
CA GLN A 118 10.77 37.84 6.45
C GLN A 118 10.65 38.95 7.50
N ALA A 119 10.41 40.15 6.98
CA ALA A 119 10.45 41.43 7.66
C ALA A 119 9.45 41.52 8.82
N ALA A 120 9.85 42.19 9.90
CA ALA A 120 8.96 42.68 10.94
C ALA A 120 9.28 44.14 11.31
N PRO A 121 8.28 44.90 11.79
CA PRO A 121 8.27 46.35 11.79
C PRO A 121 9.05 46.93 12.97
N PHE A 122 9.55 48.14 12.74
CA PHE A 122 10.07 49.08 13.71
C PHE A 122 9.09 49.29 14.88
N VAL A 123 9.43 48.78 16.07
CA VAL A 123 8.89 49.27 17.34
C VAL A 123 10.02 49.36 18.36
N SER A 124 10.36 50.61 18.65
CA SER A 124 11.32 51.07 19.65
C SER A 124 11.16 50.36 20.99
N ARG A 125 12.28 49.84 21.52
CA ARG A 125 12.41 49.54 22.94
C ARG A 125 13.70 50.16 23.48
N THR A 126 13.49 51.24 24.20
CA THR A 126 14.46 52.04 24.95
C THR A 126 14.97 51.23 26.14
N THR A 127 16.25 50.87 26.13
CA THR A 127 17.09 50.56 27.30
C THR A 127 18.54 50.79 26.85
N ALA A 128 19.11 51.96 27.13
CA ALA A 128 20.01 52.19 28.26
C ALA A 128 21.42 51.61 28.04
N GLY A 129 22.41 52.50 27.94
CA GLY A 129 23.82 52.15 28.11
C GLY A 129 24.68 52.15 26.84
N ASN A 130 24.71 53.26 26.09
CA ASN A 130 25.78 53.52 25.14
C ASN A 130 27.06 53.88 25.95
N THR A 131 27.80 52.87 26.40
CA THR A 131 29.21 53.03 26.78
C THR A 131 30.05 52.40 25.69
N SER A 132 30.43 53.22 24.72
CA SER A 132 31.57 52.94 23.85
C SER A 132 32.82 52.98 24.75
N SER A 133 33.19 51.85 25.35
CA SER A 133 34.56 51.62 25.75
C SER A 133 35.25 51.06 24.51
N ILE A 134 36.09 51.85 23.87
CA ILE A 134 37.12 51.34 22.96
C ILE A 134 37.92 50.37 23.82
N ALA A 135 37.74 49.05 23.64
CA ALA A 135 38.65 48.11 24.26
C ALA A 135 40.04 48.42 23.69
N GLU A 136 41.06 48.54 24.55
CA GLU A 136 42.42 48.71 24.08
C GLU A 136 42.84 47.44 23.33
N VAL A 137 42.62 47.44 22.02
CA VAL A 137 43.17 46.45 21.12
C VAL A 137 44.67 46.64 21.11
N LYS A 138 45.38 45.77 21.83
CA LYS A 138 46.84 45.77 21.82
C LYS A 138 47.34 45.41 20.42
N LEU A 139 48.19 46.26 19.86
CA LEU A 139 48.83 46.02 18.56
C LEU A 139 49.55 44.65 18.52
N SER A 140 50.11 44.20 19.65
CA SER A 140 50.74 42.89 19.77
C SER A 140 49.79 41.72 19.47
N ASP A 141 48.52 41.82 19.87
CA ASP A 141 47.53 40.77 19.60
C ASP A 141 47.06 40.80 18.16
N VAL A 142 46.97 42.00 17.55
CA VAL A 142 46.68 42.16 16.12
C VAL A 142 47.81 41.58 15.26
N VAL A 143 49.08 41.79 15.65
CA VAL A 143 50.22 41.20 14.93
C VAL A 143 50.20 39.67 15.02
N LYS A 144 49.98 39.09 16.20
CA LYS A 144 49.82 37.62 16.35
C LYS A 144 48.69 37.08 15.48
N PHE A 145 47.56 37.78 15.41
CA PHE A 145 46.45 37.42 14.53
C PHE A 145 46.84 37.49 13.05
N MET A 146 47.51 38.56 12.62
CA MET A 146 47.98 38.71 11.24
C MET A 146 49.05 37.69 10.84
N GLU A 147 49.85 37.18 11.77
CA GLU A 147 50.81 36.10 11.50
C GLU A 147 50.12 34.73 11.36
N TRP A 148 49.05 34.50 12.13
CA TRP A 148 48.25 33.27 12.05
C TRP A 148 47.33 33.23 10.82
N LEU A 149 46.74 34.37 10.44
CA LEU A 149 45.71 34.47 9.41
C LEU A 149 46.12 33.91 8.04
N PRO A 150 47.35 34.12 7.51
CA PRO A 150 47.79 33.55 6.24
C PRO A 150 47.76 32.01 6.23
N SER A 151 48.23 31.40 7.32
CA SER A 151 48.22 29.94 7.50
C SER A 151 46.78 29.42 7.62
N ALA A 152 45.93 30.09 8.38
CA ALA A 152 44.50 29.76 8.50
C ALA A 152 43.78 29.88 7.14
N THR A 153 44.08 30.92 6.37
CA THR A 153 43.50 31.15 5.04
C THR A 153 43.91 30.06 4.06
N THR A 154 45.18 29.67 4.08
CA THR A 154 45.69 28.57 3.24
C THR A 154 45.02 27.24 3.60
N ALA A 155 44.89 26.95 4.90
CA ALA A 155 44.18 25.77 5.38
C ALA A 155 42.69 25.77 4.97
N ILE A 156 42.04 26.92 5.05
CA ILE A 156 40.65 27.13 4.60
C ILE A 156 40.50 26.85 3.10
N GLN A 157 41.41 27.38 2.27
CA GLN A 157 41.40 27.17 0.82
C GLN A 157 41.66 25.70 0.45
N ALA A 158 42.58 25.05 1.16
CA ALA A 158 42.90 23.64 0.98
C ALA A 158 41.85 22.68 1.59
N GLN A 159 40.77 23.18 2.19
CA GLN A 159 39.79 22.41 2.96
C GLN A 159 40.41 21.56 4.10
N GLY A 160 41.58 21.97 4.59
CA GLY A 160 42.35 21.27 5.63
C GLY A 160 41.90 21.61 7.05
N GLN A 161 42.61 21.06 8.04
CA GLN A 161 42.45 21.41 9.46
C GLN A 161 43.03 22.81 9.72
N LEU A 162 42.33 23.62 10.52
CA LEU A 162 42.83 24.96 10.88
C LEU A 162 44.01 24.84 11.86
N PRO A 163 45.01 25.74 11.75
CA PRO A 163 46.07 25.85 12.74
C PRO A 163 45.52 26.37 14.07
N ASP A 164 46.17 25.99 15.17
CA ASP A 164 45.74 26.37 16.52
C ASP A 164 45.61 27.89 16.66
N PRO A 165 44.51 28.38 17.27
CA PRO A 165 44.24 29.81 17.37
C PRO A 165 45.27 30.49 18.30
N PRO A 166 45.77 31.69 17.95
CA PRO A 166 46.70 32.43 18.79
C PRO A 166 46.05 32.84 20.11
N GLN A 167 46.82 32.78 21.19
CA GLN A 167 46.41 33.30 22.50
C GLN A 167 46.54 34.83 22.49
N CYS A 168 45.41 35.50 22.29
CA CYS A 168 45.26 36.95 22.33
C CYS A 168 44.59 37.36 23.65
N ASP A 169 45.15 38.35 24.34
CA ASP A 169 44.56 38.88 25.58
C ASP A 169 43.39 39.82 25.27
N SER A 170 43.38 40.42 24.08
CA SER A 170 42.29 41.26 23.59
C SER A 170 41.04 40.43 23.26
N PRO A 171 39.88 40.72 23.88
CA PRO A 171 38.64 39.98 23.64
C PRO A 171 38.13 40.16 22.21
N GLU A 172 38.40 41.30 21.57
CA GLU A 172 37.96 41.60 20.20
C GLU A 172 38.73 40.76 19.17
N VAL A 173 40.04 40.63 19.31
CA VAL A 173 40.90 39.83 18.41
C VAL A 173 40.63 38.33 18.59
N SER A 174 40.39 37.91 19.84
CA SER A 174 39.95 36.54 20.15
C SER A 174 38.58 36.24 19.51
N ALA A 175 37.64 37.19 19.54
CA ALA A 175 36.34 37.05 18.88
C ALA A 175 36.46 36.89 17.36
N TRP A 176 37.36 37.63 16.69
CA TRP A 176 37.60 37.45 15.25
C TRP A 176 38.18 36.08 14.92
N THR A 177 39.16 35.64 15.72
CA THR A 177 39.80 34.33 15.57
C THR A 177 38.77 33.22 15.74
N HIS A 178 37.94 33.30 16.78
CA HIS A 178 36.87 32.36 17.03
C HIS A 178 35.81 32.37 15.91
N ALA A 179 35.42 33.54 15.41
CA ALA A 179 34.47 33.65 14.30
C ALA A 179 35.00 32.96 13.03
N ILE A 180 36.28 33.15 12.69
CA ILE A 180 36.90 32.49 11.53
C ILE A 180 36.95 30.96 11.75
N CYS A 181 37.35 30.50 12.93
CA CYS A 181 37.38 29.07 13.26
C CYS A 181 35.99 28.44 13.18
N HIS A 182 34.99 29.09 13.77
CA HIS A 182 33.60 28.63 13.77
C HIS A 182 33.03 28.56 12.34
N LEU A 183 33.28 29.57 11.51
CA LEU A 183 32.84 29.57 10.10
C LEU A 183 33.54 28.46 9.29
N ALA A 184 34.83 28.23 9.52
CA ALA A 184 35.57 27.18 8.83
C ALA A 184 35.08 25.77 9.23
N GLU A 185 34.81 25.55 10.51
CA GLU A 185 34.23 24.30 11.01
C GLU A 185 32.78 24.12 10.51
N GLY A 186 31.98 25.17 10.53
CA GLY A 186 30.63 25.19 9.98
C GLY A 186 30.60 24.81 8.49
N ARG A 187 31.56 25.32 7.70
CA ARG A 187 31.69 24.91 6.29
C ARG A 187 32.04 23.44 6.16
N ARG A 188 33.00 22.93 6.95
CA ARG A 188 33.42 21.53 6.89
C ARG A 188 32.29 20.57 7.26
N THR A 189 31.58 20.85 8.34
CA THR A 189 30.42 20.05 8.78
C THR A 189 29.29 20.09 7.76
N SER A 190 29.05 21.25 7.13
CA SER A 190 28.11 21.39 6.02
C SER A 190 28.53 20.54 4.81
N ASP A 191 29.79 20.58 4.39
CA ASP A 191 30.28 19.79 3.25
C ASP A 191 30.23 18.28 3.50
N GLN A 192 30.52 17.85 4.73
CA GLN A 192 30.34 16.46 5.17
C GLN A 192 28.87 16.04 5.13
N SER A 193 27.97 16.92 5.58
CA SER A 193 26.53 16.67 5.53
C SER A 193 26.03 16.57 4.09
N ALA A 194 26.48 17.48 3.22
CA ALA A 194 26.12 17.50 1.81
C ALA A 194 26.64 16.26 1.06
N THR A 195 27.88 15.83 1.32
CA THR A 195 28.45 14.61 0.71
C THR A 195 27.71 13.36 1.18
N ARG A 196 27.38 13.27 2.47
CA ARG A 196 26.55 12.19 3.03
C ARG A 196 25.17 12.14 2.38
N LEU A 197 24.45 13.26 2.33
CA LEU A 197 23.13 13.33 1.72
C LEU A 197 23.16 12.95 0.23
N ARG A 198 24.18 13.40 -0.52
CA ARG A 198 24.37 12.98 -1.92
C ARG A 198 24.61 11.48 -2.05
N ALA A 199 25.36 10.87 -1.12
CA ALA A 199 25.55 9.42 -1.11
C ALA A 199 24.24 8.67 -0.82
N GLU A 200 23.49 9.09 0.19
CA GLU A 200 22.18 8.49 0.51
C GLU A 200 21.15 8.67 -0.63
N MET A 201 21.16 9.81 -1.31
CA MET A 201 20.30 10.04 -2.47
C MET A 201 20.62 9.07 -3.62
N ARG A 202 21.91 8.86 -3.91
CA ARG A 202 22.33 7.89 -4.93
C ARG A 202 21.95 6.46 -4.56
N ASP A 203 22.09 6.08 -3.29
CA ASP A 203 21.68 4.76 -2.79
C ASP A 203 20.17 4.55 -2.92
N ARG A 204 19.37 5.52 -2.47
CA ARG A 204 17.91 5.51 -2.66
C ARG A 204 17.52 5.43 -4.13
N GLU A 205 18.21 6.16 -5.00
CA GLU A 205 17.95 6.10 -6.45
C GLU A 205 18.24 4.72 -7.03
N THR A 206 19.36 4.10 -6.65
CA THR A 206 19.67 2.71 -7.06
C THR A 206 18.64 1.71 -6.54
N HIS A 207 18.16 1.90 -5.30
CA HIS A 207 17.13 1.05 -4.72
C HIS A 207 15.79 1.16 -5.47
N VAL A 208 15.36 2.39 -5.81
CA VAL A 208 14.15 2.62 -6.60
C VAL A 208 14.29 2.01 -8.00
N ARG A 209 15.44 2.16 -8.65
CA ARG A 209 15.69 1.51 -9.95
C ARG A 209 15.56 -0.02 -9.86
N ARG A 210 16.12 -0.64 -8.83
CA ARG A 210 16.00 -2.08 -8.60
C ARG A 210 14.54 -2.51 -8.39
N LEU A 211 13.81 -1.85 -7.50
CA LEU A 211 12.40 -2.15 -7.26
C LEU A 211 11.54 -1.98 -8.52
N THR A 212 11.85 -0.97 -9.33
CA THR A 212 11.16 -0.74 -10.61
C THR A 212 11.41 -1.90 -11.57
N GLN A 213 12.64 -2.40 -11.64
CA GLN A 213 12.99 -3.56 -12.46
C GLN A 213 12.30 -4.84 -11.96
N GLU A 214 12.28 -5.08 -10.65
CA GLU A 214 11.59 -6.23 -10.04
C GLU A 214 10.09 -6.18 -10.30
N LEU A 215 9.47 -4.99 -10.21
CA LEU A 215 8.06 -4.81 -10.54
C LEU A 215 7.79 -5.13 -12.01
N GLN A 216 8.65 -4.70 -12.93
CA GLN A 216 8.49 -4.97 -14.36
C GLN A 216 8.58 -6.48 -14.65
N ILE A 217 9.53 -7.19 -14.03
CA ILE A 217 9.66 -8.65 -14.13
C ILE A 217 8.38 -9.33 -13.62
N ALA A 218 7.90 -8.94 -12.44
CA ALA A 218 6.68 -9.52 -11.86
C ALA A 218 5.44 -9.27 -12.73
N ILE A 219 5.33 -8.09 -13.36
CA ILE A 219 4.24 -7.79 -14.31
C ILE A 219 4.30 -8.73 -15.51
N ASP A 220 5.49 -8.97 -16.06
CA ASP A 220 5.64 -9.82 -17.25
C ASP A 220 5.40 -11.30 -16.91
N GLU A 221 5.80 -11.76 -15.73
CA GLU A 221 5.46 -13.09 -15.20
C GLU A 221 3.94 -13.27 -15.01
N VAL A 222 3.25 -12.28 -14.44
CA VAL A 222 1.79 -12.32 -14.27
C VAL A 222 1.08 -12.37 -15.62
N LYS A 223 1.52 -11.58 -16.60
CA LYS A 223 0.97 -11.64 -17.97
C LYS A 223 1.16 -13.01 -18.61
N ALA A 224 2.35 -13.60 -18.47
CA ALA A 224 2.62 -14.94 -18.98
C ALA A 224 1.70 -15.98 -18.32
N ALA A 225 1.58 -15.94 -16.99
CA ALA A 225 0.68 -16.82 -16.24
C ALA A 225 -0.79 -16.64 -16.64
N GLN A 226 -1.23 -15.41 -16.89
CA GLN A 226 -2.58 -15.12 -17.36
C GLN A 226 -2.86 -15.76 -18.72
N MET A 227 -1.95 -15.61 -19.69
CA MET A 227 -2.10 -16.24 -21.01
C MET A 227 -2.20 -17.76 -20.90
N THR A 228 -1.36 -18.39 -20.07
CA THR A 228 -1.44 -19.84 -19.83
C THR A 228 -2.75 -20.25 -19.17
N ALA A 229 -3.25 -19.47 -18.21
CA ALA A 229 -4.53 -19.74 -17.55
C ALA A 229 -5.71 -19.65 -18.53
N GLU A 230 -5.71 -18.68 -19.44
CA GLU A 230 -6.72 -18.55 -20.49
C GLU A 230 -6.67 -19.72 -21.48
N GLU A 231 -5.48 -20.15 -21.90
CA GLU A 231 -5.31 -21.32 -22.75
C GLU A 231 -5.84 -22.60 -22.08
N LEU A 232 -5.52 -22.80 -20.80
CA LEU A 232 -6.02 -23.95 -20.03
C LEU A 232 -7.55 -23.91 -19.88
N ARG A 233 -8.15 -22.75 -19.65
CA ARG A 233 -9.61 -22.59 -19.61
C ARG A 233 -10.26 -23.00 -20.92
N LEU A 234 -9.70 -22.60 -22.06
CA LEU A 234 -10.20 -22.99 -23.38
C LEU A 234 -10.11 -24.52 -23.58
N LYS A 235 -9.01 -25.14 -23.15
CA LYS A 235 -8.84 -26.60 -23.21
C LYS A 235 -9.87 -27.32 -22.33
N ILE A 236 -10.12 -26.83 -21.11
CA ILE A 236 -11.14 -27.39 -20.21
C ILE A 236 -12.52 -27.32 -20.87
N ALA A 237 -12.92 -26.16 -21.39
CA ALA A 237 -14.21 -26.01 -22.08
C ALA A 237 -14.33 -26.95 -23.29
N THR A 238 -13.24 -27.17 -24.03
CA THR A 238 -13.19 -28.12 -25.14
C THR A 238 -13.36 -29.57 -24.65
N TYR A 239 -12.75 -29.94 -23.53
CA TYR A 239 -12.92 -31.27 -22.95
C TYR A 239 -14.32 -31.49 -22.39
N GLU A 240 -14.92 -30.47 -21.78
CA GLU A 240 -16.31 -30.50 -21.33
C GLU A 240 -17.28 -30.76 -22.50
N ASP A 241 -17.13 -30.04 -23.62
CA ASP A 241 -17.93 -30.27 -24.84
C ASP A 241 -17.71 -31.68 -25.44
N ARG A 242 -16.49 -32.20 -25.38
CA ARG A 242 -16.23 -33.57 -25.81
C ARG A 242 -16.88 -34.60 -24.89
N LEU A 243 -16.88 -34.36 -23.57
CA LEU A 243 -17.51 -35.25 -22.60
C LEU A 243 -19.03 -35.26 -22.74
N THR A 244 -19.67 -34.12 -23.00
CA THR A 244 -21.12 -34.06 -23.26
C THR A 244 -21.47 -34.85 -24.53
N LYS A 245 -20.68 -34.73 -25.60
CA LYS A 245 -20.85 -35.54 -26.82
C LYS A 245 -20.68 -37.04 -26.56
N VAL A 246 -19.72 -37.44 -25.73
CA VAL A 246 -19.55 -38.84 -25.32
C VAL A 246 -20.76 -39.34 -24.53
N ALA A 247 -21.29 -38.52 -23.61
CA ALA A 247 -22.50 -38.86 -22.86
C ALA A 247 -23.71 -39.02 -23.80
N GLU A 248 -23.90 -38.12 -24.76
CA GLU A 248 -24.95 -38.25 -25.78
C GLU A 248 -24.80 -39.53 -26.62
N LEU A 249 -23.58 -39.86 -27.07
CA LEU A 249 -23.33 -41.10 -27.79
C LEU A 249 -23.63 -42.33 -26.93
N ALA A 250 -23.29 -42.32 -25.65
CA ALA A 250 -23.63 -43.40 -24.72
C ALA A 250 -25.15 -43.59 -24.62
N THR A 251 -25.93 -42.51 -24.51
CA THR A 251 -27.40 -42.59 -24.50
C THR A 251 -27.96 -43.16 -25.81
N LYS A 252 -27.37 -42.80 -26.95
CA LYS A 252 -27.76 -43.37 -28.27
C LYS A 252 -27.46 -44.86 -28.36
N ILE A 253 -26.32 -45.31 -27.83
CA ILE A 253 -25.96 -46.73 -27.80
C ILE A 253 -26.99 -47.52 -26.97
N VAL A 254 -27.34 -47.03 -25.78
CA VAL A 254 -28.36 -47.67 -24.94
C VAL A 254 -29.71 -47.74 -25.67
N SER A 255 -30.14 -46.67 -26.32
CA SER A 255 -31.37 -46.69 -27.11
C SER A 255 -31.31 -47.65 -28.31
N CYS A 256 -30.17 -47.73 -29.01
CA CYS A 256 -29.96 -48.72 -30.07
C CYS A 256 -30.00 -50.15 -29.54
N GLU A 257 -29.45 -50.41 -28.36
CA GLU A 257 -29.51 -51.71 -27.70
C GLU A 257 -30.96 -52.09 -27.37
N GLU A 258 -31.75 -51.18 -26.80
CA GLU A 258 -33.17 -51.39 -26.54
C GLU A 258 -33.95 -51.70 -27.84
N GLN A 259 -33.70 -50.95 -28.91
CA GLN A 259 -34.32 -51.21 -30.22
C GLN A 259 -33.92 -52.57 -30.80
N LEU A 260 -32.65 -52.97 -30.65
CA LEU A 260 -32.18 -54.29 -31.07
C LEU A 260 -32.81 -55.42 -30.25
N GLN A 261 -32.97 -55.24 -28.94
CA GLN A 261 -33.65 -56.22 -28.08
C GLN A 261 -35.13 -56.37 -28.46
N LEU A 262 -35.82 -55.27 -28.77
CA LEU A 262 -37.20 -55.29 -29.26
C LEU A 262 -37.29 -56.04 -30.61
N ALA A 263 -36.44 -55.68 -31.58
CA ALA A 263 -36.41 -56.33 -32.89
C ALA A 263 -36.06 -57.83 -32.80
N ALA A 264 -35.12 -58.20 -31.93
CA ALA A 264 -34.79 -59.60 -31.66
C ALA A 264 -35.97 -60.35 -31.02
N SER A 265 -36.70 -59.72 -30.11
CA SER A 265 -37.90 -60.30 -29.50
C SER A 265 -39.02 -60.51 -30.53
N ASP A 266 -39.23 -59.53 -31.41
CA ASP A 266 -40.19 -59.62 -32.52
C ASP A 266 -39.83 -60.72 -33.53
N LEU A 267 -38.55 -60.97 -33.76
CA LEU A 267 -38.06 -62.08 -34.59
C LEU A 267 -38.17 -63.45 -33.91
N LEU A 268 -38.13 -63.52 -32.57
CA LEU A 268 -38.31 -64.77 -31.81
C LEU A 268 -39.80 -65.13 -31.62
N GLN A 269 -40.71 -64.16 -31.64
CA GLN A 269 -42.16 -64.42 -31.60
C GLN A 269 -42.67 -65.35 -32.72
N PRO A 270 -42.30 -65.19 -34.01
CA PRO A 270 -42.78 -66.06 -35.07
C PRO A 270 -42.30 -67.50 -34.92
N ASP A 271 -41.13 -67.77 -34.34
CA ASP A 271 -40.70 -69.16 -34.06
C ASP A 271 -41.71 -69.89 -33.16
N SER A 272 -42.26 -69.20 -32.16
CA SER A 272 -43.32 -69.77 -31.31
C SER A 272 -44.64 -70.00 -32.06
N GLN A 273 -44.93 -69.21 -33.10
CA GLN A 273 -46.09 -69.41 -33.97
C GLN A 273 -45.86 -70.57 -34.95
N PHE A 274 -44.65 -70.70 -35.49
CA PHE A 274 -44.26 -71.82 -36.34
C PHE A 274 -44.25 -73.14 -35.55
N GLU A 275 -43.80 -73.15 -34.29
CA GLU A 275 -43.89 -74.33 -33.43
C GLU A 275 -45.35 -74.73 -33.15
N LYS A 276 -46.24 -73.77 -32.87
CA LYS A 276 -47.68 -74.05 -32.72
C LYS A 276 -48.28 -74.60 -34.01
N LEU A 277 -47.92 -74.03 -35.16
CA LEU A 277 -48.37 -74.50 -36.46
C LEU A 277 -47.86 -75.93 -36.72
N ALA A 278 -46.57 -76.19 -36.49
CA ALA A 278 -45.98 -77.52 -36.62
C ALA A 278 -46.63 -78.54 -35.67
N GLY A 279 -46.95 -78.13 -34.44
CA GLY A 279 -47.70 -78.92 -33.47
C GLY A 279 -49.09 -79.27 -33.98
N SER A 280 -49.84 -78.29 -34.47
CA SER A 280 -51.17 -78.51 -35.04
C SER A 280 -51.15 -79.35 -36.33
N VAL A 281 -50.13 -79.21 -37.19
CA VAL A 281 -49.91 -80.09 -38.35
C VAL A 281 -49.61 -81.52 -37.89
N LYS A 282 -48.80 -81.70 -36.85
CA LYS A 282 -48.51 -83.02 -36.28
C LYS A 282 -49.76 -83.66 -35.65
N GLU A 283 -50.60 -82.87 -35.01
CA GLU A 283 -51.87 -83.31 -34.42
C GLU A 283 -52.88 -83.69 -35.50
N ILE A 284 -53.02 -82.88 -36.56
CA ILE A 284 -53.82 -83.22 -37.75
C ILE A 284 -53.29 -84.47 -38.42
N ALA A 285 -51.97 -84.61 -38.57
CA ALA A 285 -51.35 -85.82 -39.11
C ALA A 285 -51.63 -87.05 -38.23
N GLN A 286 -51.57 -86.91 -36.90
CA GLN A 286 -51.93 -87.98 -35.96
C GLN A 286 -53.41 -88.35 -36.04
N ILE A 287 -54.32 -87.38 -36.16
CA ILE A 287 -55.75 -87.60 -36.35
C ILE A 287 -56.00 -88.32 -37.68
N LEU A 288 -55.38 -87.86 -38.77
CA LEU A 288 -55.47 -88.49 -40.10
C LEU A 288 -54.95 -89.94 -40.06
N ILE A 289 -53.81 -90.19 -39.42
CA ILE A 289 -53.26 -91.54 -39.23
C ILE A 289 -54.18 -92.40 -38.36
N ALA A 290 -54.81 -91.84 -37.33
CA ALA A 290 -55.76 -92.54 -36.47
C ALA A 290 -57.07 -92.87 -37.22
N THR A 291 -57.54 -91.99 -38.10
CA THR A 291 -58.70 -92.25 -38.98
C THR A 291 -58.37 -93.16 -40.16
N ALA A 292 -57.10 -93.26 -40.57
CA ALA A 292 -56.63 -94.12 -41.65
C ALA A 292 -56.29 -95.55 -41.19
N LYS A 293 -56.24 -95.83 -39.88
CA LYS A 293 -56.20 -97.20 -39.34
C LYS A 293 -57.64 -97.66 -39.02
N PRO A 294 -58.03 -98.88 -39.43
CA PRO A 294 -59.18 -99.06 -40.32
C PRO A 294 -60.52 -99.34 -39.64
N ARG A 295 -61.61 -98.89 -40.29
CA ARG A 295 -62.87 -99.65 -40.38
C ARG A 295 -62.57 -100.98 -41.08
N LEU A 296 -62.10 -101.97 -40.32
CA LEU A 296 -62.15 -103.39 -40.67
C LEU A 296 -62.90 -104.09 -39.53
N LYS A 297 -64.22 -103.96 -39.60
CA LYS A 297 -65.27 -104.82 -39.05
C LYS A 297 -66.59 -104.08 -39.25
N ASP A 298 -67.26 -104.35 -40.37
CA ASP A 298 -68.57 -105.00 -40.33
C ASP A 298 -69.22 -105.07 -41.73
N SER A 299 -69.68 -106.28 -42.03
CA SER A 299 -70.70 -106.70 -43.01
C SER A 299 -70.28 -107.17 -44.41
N ALA A 300 -70.37 -108.50 -44.54
CA ALA A 300 -70.91 -109.33 -45.65
C ALA A 300 -70.29 -109.26 -47.05
#